data_AF-A0A3M4L305-F1
#
_entry.id   AF-A0A3M4L305-F1
#
_cell.length_a   1.000
_cell.length_b   1.000
_cell.length_c   1.000
_cell.angle_alpha   90.00
_cell.angle_beta   90.00
_cell.angle_gamma   90.00
#
_symmetry.space_group_name_H-M   'P 1'
#
loop_
_entity.id
_entity.type
_entity.pdbx_description
1 polymer ?
#
loop_
_entity_poly.entity_id
_entity_poly.type
_entity_poly.pdbx_seq_one_letter_code
_entity_poly.pdbx_strand_id
1 'polypeptide(L)'
;MDENETNYWYQFRAALASRSKDPWGHPSFVMFFFVGVLFFGGLGIWVEIVRVSVLLSDEASFKTICFAINVFYPSLGCASMLQFILGDYPKMLRALGVLLCLIFVVACGSIGFLQLYTPSGLIVEIILSALALWCWWIANAKNPDFLEPNPTAASGPADVSTPLSGTLDGFKV
;
A
#
# COMPACT_ATOMS: atom_id res chain seq x y z
N MET A 1 21.11 -7.58 35.72
CA MET A 1 21.18 -7.06 34.35
C MET A 1 19.75 -7.22 33.85
N ASP A 2 18.93 -6.19 34.07
CA ASP A 2 17.48 -6.33 34.01
C ASP A 2 17.02 -6.67 32.60
N GLU A 3 16.34 -7.82 32.49
CA GLU A 3 15.48 -8.18 31.37
C GLU A 3 14.37 -7.14 31.28
N ASN A 4 14.61 -6.08 30.51
CA ASN A 4 13.53 -5.27 29.97
C ASN A 4 12.60 -6.22 29.20
N GLU A 5 11.46 -6.58 29.81
CA GLU A 5 10.36 -7.26 29.13
C GLU A 5 10.05 -6.47 27.86
N THR A 6 10.47 -7.02 26.73
CA THR A 6 10.27 -6.40 25.43
C THR A 6 8.79 -6.46 25.13
N ASN A 7 8.08 -5.34 25.37
CA ASN A 7 6.65 -5.26 25.10
C ASN A 7 6.42 -5.38 23.58
N TYR A 8 6.06 -6.59 23.12
CA TYR A 8 5.85 -6.90 21.71
C TYR A 8 4.74 -6.04 21.08
N TRP A 9 3.71 -5.70 21.84
CA TRP A 9 2.65 -4.78 21.39
C TRP A 9 3.17 -3.36 21.18
N TYR A 10 4.08 -2.90 22.03
CA TYR A 10 4.75 -1.61 21.86
C TYR A 10 5.56 -1.58 20.55
N GLN A 11 6.32 -2.64 20.27
CA GLN A 11 7.12 -2.71 19.04
C GLN A 11 6.23 -2.79 17.80
N PHE A 12 5.14 -3.55 17.87
CA PHE A 12 4.16 -3.65 16.78
C PHE A 12 3.52 -2.29 16.47
N ARG A 13 2.99 -1.59 17.47
CA ARG A 13 2.36 -0.28 17.27
C ARG A 13 3.37 0.76 16.79
N ALA A 14 4.61 0.72 17.30
CA ALA A 14 5.67 1.63 16.85
C ALA A 14 6.06 1.37 15.38
N ALA A 15 6.13 0.09 14.98
CA ALA A 15 6.39 -0.31 13.60
C ALA A 15 5.27 0.14 12.64
N LEU A 16 4.01 0.01 13.03
CA LEU A 16 2.88 0.51 12.22
C LEU A 16 2.80 2.04 12.21
N ALA A 17 3.05 2.70 13.34
CA ALA A 17 3.00 4.14 13.44
C ALA A 17 4.09 4.81 12.59
N SER A 18 5.32 4.29 12.62
CA SER A 18 6.40 4.75 11.73
C SER A 18 6.02 4.58 10.27
N ARG A 19 5.60 3.37 9.86
CA ARG A 19 5.16 3.10 8.48
C ARG A 19 3.97 3.95 8.01
N SER A 20 3.12 4.40 8.92
CA SER A 20 1.98 5.26 8.57
C SER A 20 2.37 6.74 8.47
N LYS A 21 3.39 7.19 9.20
CA LYS A 21 3.74 8.61 9.33
C LYS A 21 4.96 9.01 8.50
N ASP A 22 5.99 8.19 8.49
CA ASP A 22 7.27 8.51 7.83
C ASP A 22 7.11 8.88 6.34
N PRO A 23 6.25 8.20 5.54
CA PRO A 23 6.16 8.50 4.11
C PRO A 23 5.59 9.88 3.77
N TRP A 24 4.94 10.57 4.72
CA TRP A 24 4.47 11.94 4.51
C TRP A 24 5.62 12.94 4.31
N GLY A 25 6.84 12.60 4.77
CA GLY A 25 8.04 13.41 4.54
C GLY A 25 8.63 13.27 3.13
N HIS A 26 8.08 12.38 2.30
CA HIS A 26 8.62 11.99 1.00
C HIS A 26 7.65 12.35 -0.14
N PRO A 27 7.80 13.51 -0.81
CA PRO A 27 6.88 13.95 -1.85
C PRO A 27 6.67 12.93 -2.96
N SER A 28 7.72 12.23 -3.38
CA SER A 28 7.66 11.21 -4.43
C SER A 28 6.72 10.08 -4.03
N PHE A 29 6.87 9.58 -2.80
CA PHE A 29 5.99 8.54 -2.24
C PHE A 29 4.53 8.98 -2.28
N VAL A 30 4.24 10.20 -1.82
CA VAL A 30 2.88 10.73 -1.77
C VAL A 30 2.29 10.88 -3.18
N MET A 31 3.07 11.38 -4.15
CA MET A 31 2.62 11.47 -5.53
C MET A 31 2.37 10.10 -6.16
N PHE A 32 3.27 9.12 -5.95
CA PHE A 32 3.06 7.75 -6.43
C PHE A 32 1.81 7.12 -5.81
N PHE A 33 1.52 7.40 -4.54
CA PHE A 33 0.29 6.93 -3.91
C PHE A 33 -0.96 7.52 -4.57
N PHE A 34 -1.08 8.85 -4.66
CA PHE A 34 -2.30 9.46 -5.19
C PHE A 34 -2.47 9.25 -6.70
N VAL A 35 -1.40 9.36 -7.48
CA VAL A 35 -1.49 9.22 -8.94
C VAL A 35 -1.44 7.76 -9.34
N GLY A 36 -0.44 7.01 -8.85
CA GLY A 36 -0.25 5.61 -9.23
C GLY A 36 -1.31 4.69 -8.64
N VAL A 37 -1.54 4.77 -7.33
CA VAL A 37 -2.39 3.79 -6.64
C VAL A 37 -3.85 4.19 -6.67
N LEU A 38 -4.16 5.43 -6.28
CA LEU A 38 -5.56 5.87 -6.20
C LEU A 38 -6.14 6.15 -7.60
N PHE A 39 -5.43 6.91 -8.44
CA PHE A 39 -5.94 7.27 -9.75
C PHE A 39 -5.80 6.12 -10.76
N PHE A 40 -4.56 5.66 -11.03
CA PHE A 40 -4.35 4.58 -12.00
C PHE A 40 -4.81 3.20 -11.49
N GLY A 41 -4.55 2.86 -10.23
CA GLY A 41 -5.04 1.61 -9.65
C GLY A 41 -6.57 1.53 -9.56
N GLY A 42 -7.24 2.67 -9.40
CA GLY A 42 -8.70 2.78 -9.33
C GLY A 42 -9.42 2.86 -10.68
N LEU A 43 -8.73 2.76 -11.82
CA LEU A 43 -9.31 2.97 -13.16
C LEU A 43 -10.57 2.16 -13.44
N GLY A 44 -10.64 0.91 -12.99
CA GLY A 44 -11.85 0.08 -13.16
C GLY A 44 -13.09 0.69 -12.50
N ILE A 45 -12.92 1.31 -11.33
CA ILE A 45 -14.01 2.02 -10.62
C ILE A 45 -14.35 3.31 -11.35
N TRP A 46 -13.34 4.08 -11.77
CA TRP A 46 -13.54 5.34 -12.49
C TRP A 46 -14.31 5.16 -13.80
N VAL A 47 -14.01 4.10 -14.55
CA VAL A 47 -14.73 3.75 -15.78
C VAL A 47 -16.21 3.51 -15.51
N GLU A 48 -16.55 2.73 -14.49
CA GLU A 48 -17.95 2.46 -14.14
C GLU A 48 -18.69 3.72 -13.66
N ILE A 49 -18.03 4.60 -12.89
CA ILE A 49 -18.60 5.89 -12.50
C ILE A 49 -18.90 6.76 -13.73
N VAL A 50 -17.98 6.82 -14.70
CA VAL A 50 -18.19 7.60 -15.94
C VAL A 50 -19.32 7.01 -16.77
N ARG A 51 -19.38 5.67 -16.90
CA ARG A 51 -20.47 5.00 -17.63
C ARG A 51 -21.85 5.31 -17.05
N VAL A 52 -21.98 5.33 -15.72
CA VAL A 52 -23.23 5.69 -15.03
C VAL A 52 -23.55 7.18 -15.18
N SER A 53 -22.57 8.07 -15.07
CA SER A 53 -22.80 9.52 -15.05
C SER A 53 -23.06 10.14 -16.42
N VAL A 54 -22.48 9.59 -17.50
CA VAL A 54 -22.62 10.13 -18.86
C VAL A 54 -23.73 9.42 -19.65
N LEU A 55 -24.52 8.54 -19.02
CA LEU A 55 -25.56 7.73 -19.67
C LEU A 55 -25.04 6.99 -20.93
N LEU A 56 -23.75 6.61 -20.92
CA LEU A 56 -23.10 5.95 -22.06
C LEU A 56 -23.59 4.51 -22.26
N SER A 57 -24.34 3.96 -21.32
CA SER A 57 -24.75 2.56 -21.30
C SER A 57 -25.94 2.36 -20.36
N ASP A 58 -27.07 1.87 -20.88
CA ASP A 58 -28.24 1.49 -20.06
C ASP A 58 -27.92 0.33 -19.09
N GLU A 59 -26.85 -0.42 -19.34
CA GLU A 59 -26.38 -1.51 -18.46
C GLU A 59 -25.60 -1.03 -17.23
N ALA A 60 -25.12 0.23 -17.22
CA ALA A 60 -24.32 0.74 -16.11
C ALA A 60 -25.24 1.04 -14.92
N SER A 61 -25.04 0.33 -13.81
CA SER A 61 -25.92 0.42 -12.65
C SER A 61 -25.13 0.51 -11.36
N PHE A 62 -25.80 0.89 -10.27
CA PHE A 62 -25.21 0.88 -8.93
C PHE A 62 -24.44 -0.42 -8.62
N LYS A 63 -24.94 -1.56 -9.11
CA LYS A 63 -24.31 -2.87 -8.93
C LYS A 63 -22.96 -3.00 -9.64
N THR A 64 -22.78 -2.37 -10.80
CA THR A 64 -21.50 -2.46 -11.54
C THR A 64 -20.41 -1.68 -10.82
N ILE A 65 -20.75 -0.53 -10.22
CA ILE A 65 -19.84 0.24 -9.35
C ILE A 65 -19.47 -0.58 -8.11
N CYS A 66 -20.45 -1.14 -7.38
CA CYS A 66 -20.16 -1.99 -6.23
C CYS A 66 -19.28 -3.18 -6.61
N PHE A 67 -19.60 -3.88 -7.71
CA PHE A 67 -18.79 -4.98 -8.20
C PHE A 67 -17.34 -4.56 -8.49
N ALA A 68 -17.13 -3.42 -9.14
CA ALA A 68 -15.79 -2.87 -9.42
C ALA A 68 -15.01 -2.59 -8.14
N ILE A 69 -15.67 -2.07 -7.10
CA ILE A 69 -15.04 -1.85 -5.78
C ILE A 69 -14.76 -3.20 -5.10
N ASN A 70 -15.67 -4.17 -5.20
CA ASN A 70 -15.54 -5.50 -4.59
C ASN A 70 -14.30 -6.26 -5.08
N VAL A 71 -13.91 -6.07 -6.34
CA VAL A 71 -12.70 -6.68 -6.90
C VAL A 71 -11.45 -5.84 -6.68
N PHE A 72 -11.60 -4.53 -6.45
CA PHE A 72 -10.48 -3.60 -6.24
C PHE A 72 -9.78 -3.82 -4.90
N TYR A 73 -10.50 -3.70 -3.78
CA TYR A 73 -9.86 -3.75 -2.46
C TYR A 73 -9.13 -5.06 -2.15
N PRO A 74 -9.63 -6.28 -2.51
CA PRO A 74 -8.89 -7.49 -2.19
C PRO A 74 -7.67 -7.65 -3.10
N SER A 75 -7.75 -7.20 -4.36
CA SER A 75 -6.62 -7.22 -5.28
C SER A 75 -5.47 -6.35 -4.76
N LEU A 76 -5.76 -5.09 -4.45
CA LEU A 76 -4.77 -4.15 -3.93
C LEU A 76 -4.26 -4.56 -2.53
N GLY A 77 -5.19 -4.88 -1.63
CA GLY A 77 -4.89 -5.20 -0.24
C GLY A 77 -4.05 -6.47 -0.10
N CYS A 78 -4.47 -7.56 -0.76
CA CYS A 78 -3.72 -8.83 -0.70
C CYS A 78 -2.37 -8.72 -1.40
N ALA A 79 -2.28 -8.09 -2.58
CA ALA A 79 -1.01 -7.89 -3.27
C ALA A 79 -0.01 -7.10 -2.41
N SER A 80 -0.49 -6.07 -1.70
CA SER A 80 0.34 -5.29 -0.78
C SER A 80 0.80 -6.11 0.43
N MET A 81 -0.10 -6.90 1.02
CA MET A 81 0.20 -7.70 2.21
C MET A 81 1.06 -8.92 1.92
N LEU A 82 1.10 -9.42 0.68
CA LEU A 82 2.06 -10.44 0.26
C LEU A 82 3.51 -10.00 0.49
N GLN A 83 3.82 -8.70 0.39
CA GLN A 83 5.14 -8.19 0.73
C GLN A 83 5.50 -8.49 2.19
N PHE A 84 4.56 -8.28 3.12
CA PHE A 84 4.77 -8.61 4.53
C PHE A 84 4.85 -10.11 4.78
N ILE A 85 4.04 -10.92 4.09
CA ILE A 85 3.98 -12.38 4.28
C ILE A 85 5.24 -13.07 3.77
N LEU A 86 5.69 -12.71 2.56
CA LEU A 86 6.79 -13.37 1.86
C LEU A 86 8.14 -12.69 2.11
N GLY A 87 8.13 -11.39 2.44
CA GLY A 87 9.34 -10.63 2.72
C GLY A 87 9.94 -10.91 4.09
N ASP A 88 11.16 -10.40 4.31
CA ASP A 88 11.86 -10.56 5.57
C ASP A 88 11.39 -9.55 6.64
N TYR A 89 10.13 -9.70 7.05
CA TYR A 89 9.52 -8.87 8.09
C TYR A 89 9.37 -9.63 9.41
N PRO A 90 9.32 -8.93 10.56
CA PRO A 90 8.99 -9.54 11.86
C PRO A 90 7.68 -10.34 11.81
N LYS A 91 7.62 -11.45 12.57
CA LYS A 91 6.45 -12.36 12.62
C LYS A 91 5.12 -11.65 12.84
N MET A 92 5.10 -10.58 13.64
CA MET A 92 3.91 -9.76 13.90
C MET A 92 3.33 -9.09 12.64
N LEU A 93 4.17 -8.60 11.73
CA LEU A 93 3.72 -7.99 10.47
C LEU A 93 3.27 -9.06 9.46
N ARG A 94 3.95 -10.22 9.44
CA ARG A 94 3.49 -11.39 8.66
C ARG A 94 2.09 -11.83 9.09
N ALA A 95 1.86 -11.95 10.40
CA ALA A 95 0.56 -12.32 10.95
C ALA A 95 -0.53 -11.29 10.61
N LEU A 96 -0.22 -9.99 10.70
CA LEU A 96 -1.12 -8.92 10.25
C LEU A 96 -1.46 -9.07 8.76
N GLY A 97 -0.47 -9.33 7.91
CA GLY A 97 -0.68 -9.55 6.48
C GLY A 97 -1.63 -10.70 6.19
N VAL A 98 -1.43 -11.86 6.84
CA VAL A 98 -2.33 -13.01 6.72
C VAL A 98 -3.76 -12.67 7.19
N LEU A 99 -3.89 -11.99 8.33
CA LEU A 99 -5.18 -11.58 8.88
C LEU A 99 -5.94 -10.65 7.92
N LEU A 100 -5.26 -9.64 7.38
CA LEU A 100 -5.88 -8.68 6.46
C LEU A 100 -6.26 -9.34 5.12
N CYS A 101 -5.41 -10.22 4.57
CA CYS A 101 -5.76 -11.03 3.41
C CYS A 101 -7.02 -11.88 3.66
N LEU A 102 -7.12 -12.52 4.83
CA LEU A 102 -8.30 -13.31 5.19
C LEU A 102 -9.56 -12.43 5.26
N ILE A 103 -9.47 -11.26 5.89
CA ILE A 103 -10.59 -10.29 5.97
C ILE A 103 -11.03 -9.88 4.56
N PHE A 104 -10.09 -9.53 3.68
CA PHE A 104 -10.41 -9.12 2.31
C PHE A 104 -11.04 -10.24 1.48
N VAL A 105 -10.51 -11.46 1.55
CA VAL A 105 -11.06 -12.61 0.81
C VAL A 105 -12.45 -12.98 1.31
N VAL A 106 -12.64 -13.04 2.63
CA VAL A 106 -13.95 -13.36 3.22
C VAL A 106 -14.97 -12.28 2.89
N ALA A 107 -14.61 -11.00 2.99
CA ALA A 107 -15.50 -9.90 2.64
C ALA A 107 -15.86 -9.92 1.14
N CYS A 108 -14.86 -10.13 0.26
CA CYS A 108 -15.08 -10.17 -1.19
C CYS A 108 -16.00 -11.32 -1.58
N GLY A 109 -15.76 -12.51 -1.02
CA GLY A 109 -16.63 -13.66 -1.21
C GLY A 109 -18.04 -13.41 -0.67
N SER A 110 -18.15 -12.86 0.54
CA SER A 110 -19.46 -12.62 1.18
C SER A 110 -20.29 -11.59 0.40
N ILE A 111 -19.69 -10.45 0.02
CA ILE A 111 -20.41 -9.39 -0.69
C ILE A 111 -20.68 -9.80 -2.14
N GLY A 112 -19.68 -10.40 -2.81
CA GLY A 112 -19.75 -10.80 -4.21
C GLY A 112 -20.70 -11.98 -4.45
N PHE A 113 -20.53 -13.09 -3.74
CA PHE A 113 -21.36 -14.29 -3.97
C PHE A 113 -22.79 -14.11 -3.46
N LEU A 114 -23.00 -13.40 -2.35
CA LEU A 114 -24.35 -13.12 -1.85
C LEU A 114 -25.00 -11.90 -2.52
N GLN A 115 -24.32 -11.27 -3.49
CA GLN A 115 -24.82 -10.13 -4.26
C GLN A 115 -25.33 -8.99 -3.36
N LEU A 116 -24.61 -8.69 -2.28
CA LEU A 116 -24.98 -7.69 -1.27
C LEU A 116 -24.67 -6.25 -1.72
N TYR A 117 -25.02 -5.93 -2.96
CA TYR A 117 -24.86 -4.61 -3.56
C TYR A 117 -25.98 -3.68 -3.10
N THR A 118 -25.93 -3.33 -1.82
CA THR A 118 -26.83 -2.39 -1.15
C THR A 118 -26.07 -1.14 -0.74
N PRO A 119 -26.74 -0.02 -0.39
CA PRO A 119 -26.07 1.16 0.14
C PRO A 119 -25.22 0.87 1.38
N SER A 120 -25.65 -0.05 2.26
CA SER A 120 -24.87 -0.48 3.41
C SER A 120 -23.66 -1.34 3.01
N GLY A 121 -23.82 -2.23 2.02
CA GLY A 121 -22.72 -2.99 1.42
C GLY A 121 -21.64 -2.06 0.86
N LEU A 122 -22.05 -1.02 0.13
CA LEU A 122 -21.14 -0.01 -0.41
C LEU A 122 -20.32 0.69 0.69
N ILE A 123 -20.92 1.03 1.83
CA ILE A 123 -20.18 1.62 2.96
C ILE A 123 -19.08 0.67 3.44
N VAL A 124 -19.38 -0.63 3.55
CA VAL A 124 -18.39 -1.66 3.91
C VAL A 124 -17.28 -1.74 2.87
N GLU A 125 -17.62 -1.76 1.58
CA GLU A 125 -16.65 -1.80 0.48
C GLU A 125 -15.73 -0.56 0.45
N ILE A 126 -16.26 0.63 0.78
CA ILE A 126 -15.47 1.85 0.91
C ILE A 126 -14.49 1.74 2.09
N ILE A 127 -14.93 1.23 3.23
CA ILE A 127 -14.06 1.02 4.40
C ILE A 127 -12.95 0.02 4.07
N LEU A 128 -13.28 -1.09 3.39
CA LEU A 128 -12.31 -2.09 2.95
C LEU A 128 -11.33 -1.53 1.91
N SER A 129 -11.79 -0.66 1.01
CA SER A 129 -10.94 0.04 0.05
C SER A 129 -9.97 1.01 0.74
N ALA A 130 -10.44 1.77 1.73
CA ALA A 130 -9.57 2.62 2.55
C ALA A 130 -8.53 1.79 3.33
N LEU A 131 -8.94 0.63 3.86
CA LEU A 131 -8.03 -0.31 4.52
C LEU A 131 -7.00 -0.89 3.54
N ALA A 132 -7.39 -1.24 2.31
CA ALA A 132 -6.48 -1.74 1.27
C ALA A 132 -5.48 -0.67 0.82
N LEU A 133 -5.92 0.58 0.67
CA LEU A 133 -5.04 1.72 0.40
C LEU A 133 -4.05 1.93 1.54
N TRP A 134 -4.49 1.83 2.79
CA TRP A 134 -3.60 1.86 3.95
C TRP A 134 -2.64 0.67 3.98
N CYS A 135 -3.07 -0.53 3.57
CA CYS A 135 -2.19 -1.70 3.42
C CYS A 135 -1.07 -1.44 2.41
N TRP A 136 -1.41 -0.87 1.26
CA TRP A 136 -0.42 -0.46 0.26
C TRP A 136 0.57 0.55 0.86
N TRP A 137 0.05 1.55 1.57
CA TRP A 137 0.86 2.59 2.21
C TRP A 137 1.89 2.00 3.16
N ILE A 138 1.47 1.17 4.12
CA ILE A 138 2.38 0.62 5.13
C ILE A 138 3.36 -0.41 4.56
N ALA A 139 2.95 -1.17 3.54
CA ALA A 139 3.82 -2.14 2.87
C ALA A 139 4.98 -1.42 2.18
N ASN A 140 4.67 -0.37 1.42
CA ASN A 140 5.63 0.35 0.61
C ASN A 140 6.34 1.49 1.35
N ALA A 141 5.95 1.83 2.58
CA ALA A 141 6.47 2.95 3.37
C ALA A 141 8.01 3.00 3.53
N LYS A 142 8.70 1.88 3.34
CA LYS A 142 10.16 1.78 3.43
C LYS A 142 10.79 1.25 2.13
N ASN A 143 10.05 1.27 1.03
CA ASN A 143 10.55 0.84 -0.26
C ASN A 143 11.40 1.97 -0.87
N PRO A 144 12.70 1.76 -1.10
CA PRO A 144 13.59 2.79 -1.62
C PRO A 144 13.17 3.32 -3.00
N ASP A 145 12.43 2.54 -3.79
CA ASP A 145 11.98 2.96 -5.13
C ASP A 145 11.00 4.13 -5.10
N PHE A 146 10.31 4.34 -3.97
CA PHE A 146 9.33 5.41 -3.79
C PHE A 146 9.84 6.56 -2.91
N LEU A 147 11.05 6.42 -2.34
CA LEU A 147 11.63 7.40 -1.43
C LEU A 147 12.70 8.20 -2.16
N GLU A 148 12.87 9.46 -1.80
CA GLU A 148 13.96 10.26 -2.35
C GLU A 148 15.31 9.61 -2.01
N PRO A 149 16.21 9.45 -3.01
CA PRO A 149 17.56 9.04 -2.73
C PRO A 149 18.20 10.06 -1.79
N ASN A 150 19.09 9.58 -0.91
CA ASN A 150 19.81 10.47 -0.02
C ASN A 150 20.51 11.57 -0.85
N PRO A 151 20.25 12.87 -0.60
CA PRO A 151 20.88 13.95 -1.36
C PRO A 151 22.40 14.00 -1.23
N THR A 152 22.99 13.25 -0.28
CA THR A 152 24.44 13.06 -0.15
C THR A 152 24.96 11.76 -0.77
N ALA A 153 24.10 10.92 -1.36
CA ALA A 153 24.52 9.79 -2.17
C ALA A 153 25.32 10.34 -3.36
N ALA A 154 26.47 9.71 -3.65
CA ALA A 154 27.52 10.22 -4.53
C ALA A 154 27.02 10.56 -5.94
N SER A 155 26.45 11.75 -6.12
CA SER A 155 26.18 12.41 -7.39
C SER A 155 27.44 13.07 -7.98
N GLY A 156 28.61 12.70 -7.45
CA GLY A 156 29.83 13.45 -7.63
C GLY A 156 29.81 14.74 -6.80
N PRO A 157 30.97 15.24 -6.38
CA PRO A 157 31.06 16.57 -5.80
C PRO A 157 30.64 17.63 -6.84
N ALA A 158 29.99 18.71 -6.40
CA ALA A 158 29.59 19.83 -7.26
C ALA A 158 30.80 20.50 -7.97
N ASP A 159 31.98 20.36 -7.37
CA ASP A 159 33.25 20.78 -7.93
C ASP A 159 34.02 19.55 -8.42
N VAL A 160 34.30 19.53 -9.72
CA VAL A 160 35.04 18.47 -10.43
C VAL A 160 36.48 18.27 -9.93
N SER A 161 37.00 19.20 -9.14
CA SER A 161 38.32 19.13 -8.51
C SER A 161 38.29 18.54 -7.10
N THR A 162 37.10 18.26 -6.55
CA THR A 162 36.99 17.63 -5.24
C THR A 162 37.36 16.14 -5.35
N PRO A 163 38.21 15.60 -4.47
CA PRO A 163 38.56 14.18 -4.47
C PRO A 163 37.30 13.31 -4.35
N LEU A 164 37.18 12.30 -5.22
CA LEU A 164 36.09 11.33 -5.15
C LEU A 164 36.11 10.63 -3.79
N SER A 165 34.95 10.56 -3.13
CA SER A 165 34.76 9.78 -1.91
C SER A 165 34.69 8.28 -2.28
N GLY A 166 35.85 7.63 -2.31
CA GLY A 166 35.98 6.20 -2.53
C GLY A 166 37.41 5.72 -2.29
N THR A 167 37.56 4.54 -1.70
CA THR A 167 38.85 3.87 -1.50
C THR A 167 38.86 2.57 -2.32
N LEU A 168 40.02 2.24 -2.89
CA LEU A 168 40.25 0.98 -3.63
C LEU A 168 40.79 -0.13 -2.71
N ASP A 169 40.86 0.10 -1.39
CA ASP A 169 41.51 -0.82 -0.44
C ASP A 169 40.79 -2.18 -0.32
N GLY A 170 39.61 -2.33 -0.92
CA GLY A 170 38.85 -3.58 -1.02
C GLY A 170 39.04 -4.38 -2.31
N PHE A 171 39.71 -3.84 -3.33
CA PHE A 171 39.92 -4.54 -4.60
C PHE A 171 41.23 -5.33 -4.56
N LYS A 172 41.12 -6.67 -4.48
CA LYS A 172 42.24 -7.59 -4.73
C LYS A 172 42.24 -7.97 -6.21
N VAL A 173 43.34 -7.71 -6.89
CA VAL A 173 43.62 -8.18 -8.25
C VAL A 173 44.08 -9.64 -8.21
#